data_AF-A0A932QTJ7-F1
#
_entry.id   AF-A0A932QTJ7-F1
#
_cell.length_a   1.000
_cell.length_b   1.000
_cell.length_c   1.000
_cell.angle_alpha   90.00
_cell.angle_beta   90.00
_cell.angle_gamma   90.00
#
_symmetry.space_group_name_H-M   'P 1'
#
loop_
_entity.id
_entity.type
_entity.pdbx_description
1 polymer ?
#
loop_
_entity_poly.entity_id
_entity_poly.type
_entity_poly.pdbx_seq_one_letter_code
_entity_poly.pdbx_strand_id
1 'polypeptide(L)'
;MTTITIPKEIDKNKELVAIPRKAYEEFLVWQEKIGSIKTYTPTKAEIKAIEKSREEFRKGNYITWEALKNELANSRRSKSKKRNR
;
A
#
# COMPACT_ATOMS: atom_id res chain seq x y z
N MET A 1 -27.24 -20.80 -29.62
CA MET A 1 -27.93 -19.58 -29.16
C MET A 1 -28.16 -19.70 -27.67
N THR A 2 -27.72 -18.73 -26.89
CA THR A 2 -27.86 -18.74 -25.43
C THR A 2 -29.00 -17.77 -25.09
N THR A 3 -30.14 -18.30 -24.65
CA THR A 3 -31.30 -17.51 -24.23
C THR A 3 -31.08 -17.01 -22.80
N ILE A 4 -30.99 -15.69 -22.64
CA ILE A 4 -30.85 -15.03 -21.34
C ILE A 4 -32.24 -14.50 -20.97
N THR A 5 -32.84 -15.07 -19.91
CA THR A 5 -34.16 -14.67 -19.42
C THR A 5 -34.02 -13.52 -18.43
N ILE A 6 -34.51 -12.34 -18.80
CA ILE A 6 -34.50 -11.14 -17.94
C ILE A 6 -35.88 -10.98 -17.30
N PRO A 7 -35.98 -10.93 -15.96
CA PRO A 7 -37.25 -10.67 -15.28
C PRO A 7 -37.82 -9.29 -15.61
N LYS A 8 -39.13 -9.23 -15.90
CA LYS A 8 -39.86 -8.01 -16.30
C LYS A 8 -39.84 -6.86 -15.27
N GLU A 9 -39.41 -7.14 -14.05
CA GLU A 9 -39.41 -6.19 -12.93
C GLU A 9 -38.28 -5.15 -12.99
N ILE A 10 -37.31 -5.32 -13.89
CA ILE A 10 -36.11 -4.47 -13.98
C ILE A 10 -36.34 -3.22 -14.87
N ASP A 11 -37.45 -3.17 -15.61
CA ASP A 11 -37.66 -2.26 -16.75
C ASP A 11 -37.81 -0.76 -16.45
N LYS A 12 -38.10 -0.34 -15.21
CA LYS A 12 -38.60 1.04 -15.00
C LYS A 12 -37.58 2.10 -14.58
N ASN A 13 -36.44 1.74 -13.98
CA ASN A 13 -35.48 2.74 -13.47
C ASN A 13 -34.05 2.21 -13.23
N LYS A 14 -33.70 1.02 -13.72
CA LYS A 14 -32.41 0.38 -13.43
C LYS A 14 -31.71 0.00 -14.73
N GLU A 15 -30.51 0.52 -14.91
CA GLU A 15 -29.65 0.20 -16.05
C GLU A 15 -29.16 -1.25 -15.91
N LEU A 16 -29.40 -2.08 -16.94
CA LEU A 16 -29.04 -3.49 -16.94
C LEU A 16 -27.70 -3.69 -17.66
N VAL A 17 -26.73 -4.27 -16.96
CA VAL A 17 -25.40 -4.58 -17.51
C VAL A 17 -25.18 -6.09 -17.44
N ALA A 18 -24.93 -6.71 -18.60
CA ALA A 18 -24.58 -8.12 -18.69
C ALA A 18 -23.06 -8.28 -18.57
N ILE A 19 -22.61 -9.04 -17.56
CA ILE A 19 -21.17 -9.27 -17.30
C ILE A 19 -20.94 -10.78 -17.17
N PRO A 20 -19.86 -11.34 -17.76
CA PRO A 20 -19.48 -12.73 -17.52
C PRO A 20 -19.28 -13.00 -16.03
N ARG A 21 -19.81 -14.13 -15.54
CA ARG A 21 -19.77 -14.49 -14.11
C ARG A 21 -18.38 -14.38 -13.49
N LYS A 22 -17.36 -14.88 -14.20
CA LYS A 22 -15.97 -14.84 -13.73
C LYS A 22 -15.46 -13.41 -13.51
N ALA A 23 -15.79 -12.49 -14.42
CA ALA A 23 -15.39 -11.08 -14.30
C ALA A 23 -16.13 -10.39 -13.14
N TYR A 24 -17.38 -10.76 -12.88
CA TYR A 24 -18.12 -10.26 -11.73
C TYR A 24 -17.52 -10.74 -10.39
N GLU A 25 -17.14 -12.01 -10.30
CA GLU A 25 -16.46 -12.57 -9.11
C GLU A 25 -15.10 -11.89 -8.86
N GLU A 26 -14.31 -11.67 -9.91
CA GLU A 26 -13.04 -10.93 -9.83
C GLU A 26 -13.23 -9.48 -9.35
N PHE A 27 -14.26 -8.80 -9.84
CA PHE A 27 -14.60 -7.45 -9.42
C PHE A 27 -15.00 -7.37 -7.94
N LEU A 28 -15.79 -8.32 -7.44
CA LEU A 28 -16.17 -8.38 -6.03
C LEU A 28 -14.95 -8.56 -5.12
N VAL A 29 -14.06 -9.49 -5.47
CA VAL A 29 -12.79 -9.71 -4.72
C VAL A 29 -11.92 -8.46 -4.74
N TRP A 30 -11.86 -7.76 -5.88
CA TRP A 30 -11.13 -6.50 -6.00
C TRP A 30 -11.75 -5.39 -5.15
N GLN A 31 -13.08 -5.27 -5.12
CA GLN A 31 -13.80 -4.28 -4.33
C GLN A 31 -13.60 -4.51 -2.81
N GLU A 32 -13.64 -5.75 -2.34
CA GLU A 32 -13.34 -6.10 -0.94
C GLU A 32 -11.89 -5.75 -0.56
N LYS A 33 -10.93 -6.03 -1.46
CA LYS A 33 -9.53 -5.67 -1.26
C LYS A 33 -9.34 -4.16 -1.20
N ILE A 34 -9.97 -3.39 -2.09
CA ILE A 34 -9.82 -1.93 -2.07
C ILE A 34 -10.53 -1.30 -0.88
N GLY A 35 -11.73 -1.77 -0.53
CA GLY A 35 -12.46 -1.28 0.63
C GLY A 35 -11.71 -1.53 1.95
N SER A 36 -10.82 -2.52 1.98
CA SER A 36 -9.96 -2.82 3.13
C SER A 36 -8.59 -2.14 3.10
N ILE A 37 -8.23 -1.45 2.01
CA ILE A 37 -7.02 -0.60 1.97
C ILE A 37 -7.31 0.64 2.81
N LYS A 38 -6.84 0.63 4.06
CA LYS A 38 -6.74 1.84 4.86
C LYS A 38 -5.68 2.74 4.20
N THR A 39 -6.12 3.80 3.55
CA THR A 39 -5.23 4.88 3.12
C THR A 39 -4.54 5.42 4.36
N TYR A 40 -3.23 5.23 4.43
CA TYR A 40 -2.44 5.72 5.54
C TYR A 40 -2.41 7.25 5.49
N THR A 41 -2.94 7.88 6.54
CA THR A 41 -2.88 9.32 6.73
C THR A 41 -1.65 9.65 7.58
N PRO A 42 -0.59 10.24 7.00
CA PRO A 42 0.61 10.56 7.76
C PRO A 42 0.28 11.60 8.84
N THR A 43 0.93 11.44 9.98
CA THR A 43 0.90 12.41 11.07
C THR A 43 1.67 13.67 10.71
N LYS A 44 1.37 14.78 11.40
CA LYS A 44 2.11 16.05 11.22
C LYS A 44 3.62 15.91 11.46
N ALA A 45 4.03 14.98 12.35
CA ALA A 45 5.43 14.72 12.63
C ALA A 45 6.12 14.03 11.44
N GLU A 46 5.46 13.06 10.81
CA GLU A 46 5.99 12.35 9.64
C GLU A 46 6.10 13.27 8.42
N ILE A 47 5.12 14.15 8.21
CA ILE A 47 5.18 15.17 7.14
C ILE A 47 6.42 16.05 7.33
N LYS A 48 6.64 16.58 8.54
CA LYS A 48 7.83 17.38 8.87
C LYS A 48 9.13 16.59 8.70
N ALA A 49 9.14 15.31 9.05
CA ALA A 49 10.31 14.44 8.87
C ALA A 49 10.65 14.27 7.37
N ILE A 50 9.64 14.16 6.51
CA ILE A 50 9.82 14.08 5.05
C ILE A 50 10.33 15.42 4.48
N GLU A 51 9.81 16.55 4.96
CA GLU A 51 10.31 17.86 4.55
C GLU A 51 11.78 18.04 4.92
N LYS A 52 12.13 17.71 6.17
CA LYS A 52 13.51 17.75 6.65
C LYS A 52 14.43 16.82 5.84
N SER A 53 14.00 15.59 5.56
CA SER A 53 14.81 14.65 4.80
C SER A 53 15.07 15.14 3.37
N ARG A 54 14.09 15.81 2.73
CA ARG A 54 14.28 16.45 1.42
C ARG A 54 15.30 17.58 1.48
N GLU A 55 15.28 18.40 2.53
CA GLU A 55 16.30 19.45 2.72
C GLU A 55 17.70 18.89 2.93
N GLU A 56 17.83 17.85 3.77
CA GLU A 56 19.10 17.16 4.01
C GLU A 56 19.64 16.54 2.71
N PHE A 57 18.78 15.92 1.91
CA PHE A 57 19.15 15.37 0.62
C PHE A 57 19.66 16.46 -0.34
N ARG A 58 19.00 17.61 -0.41
CA ARG A 58 19.45 18.76 -1.21
C ARG A 58 20.79 19.32 -0.78
N LYS A 59 21.10 19.26 0.52
CA LYS A 59 22.40 19.69 1.09
C LYS A 59 23.51 18.64 0.89
N GLY A 60 23.18 17.46 0.35
CA GLY A 60 24.12 16.34 0.23
C GLY A 60 24.30 15.55 1.53
N ASN A 61 23.48 15.81 2.55
CA ASN A 61 23.51 15.12 3.83
C ASN A 61 22.69 13.83 3.72
N TYR A 62 23.25 12.82 3.07
CA TYR A 62 22.69 11.48 3.00
C TYR A 62 23.79 10.44 3.21
N ILE A 63 23.39 9.26 3.69
CA ILE A 63 24.29 8.12 3.80
C ILE A 63 24.16 7.24 2.56
N THR A 64 25.29 6.73 2.08
CA THR A 64 25.28 5.73 1.01
C THR A 64 24.87 4.37 1.54
N TRP A 65 24.45 3.49 0.64
CA TRP A 65 24.07 2.13 1.00
C TRP A 65 25.19 1.37 1.73
N GLU A 66 26.43 1.52 1.28
CA GLU A 66 27.60 0.89 1.90
C GLU A 66 27.85 1.40 3.32
N ALA A 67 27.76 2.72 3.52
CA ALA A 67 27.88 3.33 4.84
C ALA A 67 26.79 2.82 5.80
N LEU A 68 25.54 2.78 5.33
CA LEU A 68 24.41 2.24 6.10
C LEU A 68 24.61 0.77 6.50
N LYS A 69 25.07 -0.06 5.56
CA LYS A 69 25.34 -1.49 5.82
C LYS A 69 26.43 -1.68 6.88
N ASN A 70 27.49 -0.88 6.82
CA ASN A 70 28.58 -0.91 7.79
C ASN A 70 28.13 -0.46 9.18
N GLU A 71 27.35 0.61 9.29
CA GLU A 71 26.78 1.09 10.56
C GLU A 71 25.82 0.08 11.19
N LEU A 72 24.93 -0.52 10.39
CA LEU A 72 24.01 -1.55 10.85
C LEU A 72 24.75 -2.81 11.31
N ALA A 73 25.80 -3.23 10.60
CA ALA A 73 26.63 -4.37 11.02
C ALA A 73 27.36 -4.09 12.34
N ASN A 74 27.91 -2.89 12.51
CA ASN A 74 28.61 -2.48 13.73
C ASN A 74 27.65 -2.33 14.94
N SER A 75 26.46 -1.79 14.74
CA SER A 75 25.44 -1.66 15.80
C SER A 75 24.97 -3.02 16.33
N ARG A 76 24.90 -4.05 15.48
CA ARG A 76 24.57 -5.43 15.89
C ARG A 76 25.70 -6.06 16.72
N ARG A 77 26.96 -5.80 16.37
CA ARG A 77 28.13 -6.30 17.09
C ARG A 77 28.29 -5.67 18.48
N SER A 78 28.00 -4.37 18.64
CA SER A 78 28.13 -3.68 19.93
C SER A 78 27.08 -4.11 20.97
N LYS A 79 25.86 -4.46 20.53
CA LYS A 79 24.81 -5.00 21.42
C LYS A 79 25.15 -6.39 21.98
N SER A 80 25.90 -7.20 21.24
CA SER A 80 26.36 -8.52 21.73
C SER A 80 27.45 -8.39 22.81
N LYS A 81 28.39 -7.45 22.67
CA LYS A 81 29.45 -7.21 23.67
C LYS A 81 28.93 -6.71 25.03
N LYS A 82 27.80 -6.00 25.07
CA LYS A 82 27.18 -5.52 26.32
C LYS A 82 26.43 -6.60 27.10
N ARG A 83 26.08 -7.75 26.50
CA ARG A 83 25.41 -8.86 27.19
C ARG A 83 26.38 -9.83 27.88
N ASN A 84 27.68 -9.74 27.58
CA ASN A 84 28.73 -10.59 28.12
C ASN A 84 29.66 -9.83 29.11
N ARG A 85 29.19 -8.72 29.68
CA ARG A 85 29.86 -7.98 30.74
C ARG A 85 28.92 -7.79 31.91
#